data_AF-A0A1I2KPV7-F1
#
_entry.id   AF-A0A1I2KPV7-F1
#
_cell.length_a   1.000
_cell.length_b   1.000
_cell.length_c   1.000
_cell.angle_alpha   90.00
_cell.angle_beta   90.00
_cell.angle_gamma   90.00
#
_symmetry.space_group_name_H-M   'P 1'
#
loop_
_entity.id
_entity.type
_entity.pdbx_description
1 polymer ?
#
loop_
_entity_poly.entity_id
_entity_poly.type
_entity_poly.pdbx_seq_one_letter_code
_entity_poly.pdbx_strand_id
1 'polypeptide(L)'
;MTTDWQSVIASGLEIPEDANVDDRVCELIEALRSPDPTLRDDQAYVVLANWILRGVVDDMLVDIGERMSSRFADDEIQARTFAPLILVAAVRRDSMQDVLDARLDRRPDRTPGPGDGRSLAFQQRADSPCAVRPG
;
A
#
# COMPACT_ATOMS: atom_id res chain seq x y z
N MET A 1 -18.45 4.29 3.47
CA MET A 1 -19.03 3.08 4.06
C MET A 1 -17.86 2.14 4.33
N THR A 2 -17.71 1.69 5.57
CA THR A 2 -16.60 0.79 5.97
C THR A 2 -16.85 -0.59 5.41
N THR A 3 -15.82 -1.17 4.80
CA THR A 3 -15.86 -2.53 4.24
C THR A 3 -15.95 -3.56 5.37
N ASP A 4 -16.77 -4.58 5.18
CA ASP A 4 -16.72 -5.78 6.01
C ASP A 4 -15.57 -6.68 5.54
N TRP A 5 -14.39 -6.46 6.11
CA TRP A 5 -13.19 -7.23 5.79
C TRP A 5 -13.29 -8.69 6.20
N GLN A 6 -14.11 -9.01 7.20
CA GLN A 6 -14.34 -10.39 7.59
C GLN A 6 -15.08 -11.15 6.49
N SER A 7 -16.07 -10.50 5.86
CA SER A 7 -16.76 -11.05 4.69
C SER A 7 -15.82 -11.26 3.50
N VAL A 8 -14.92 -10.30 3.24
CA VAL A 8 -13.89 -10.42 2.20
C VAL A 8 -12.96 -11.61 2.45
N ILE A 9 -12.55 -11.84 3.71
CA ILE A 9 -11.77 -13.02 4.06
C ILE A 9 -12.57 -14.30 3.83
N ALA A 10 -13.84 -14.32 4.24
CA ALA A 10 -14.73 -15.47 4.05
C ALA A 10 -15.01 -15.79 2.58
N SER A 11 -15.03 -14.78 1.69
CA SER A 11 -15.16 -14.96 0.24
C SER A 11 -13.85 -15.38 -0.44
N GLY A 12 -12.77 -15.62 0.31
CA GLY A 12 -11.48 -16.03 -0.27
C GLY A 12 -10.63 -14.86 -0.76
N LEU A 13 -10.87 -13.65 -0.22
CA LEU A 13 -10.18 -12.40 -0.53
C LEU A 13 -10.52 -11.83 -1.91
N GLU A 14 -11.75 -12.04 -2.35
CA GLU A 14 -12.29 -11.39 -3.54
C GLU A 14 -12.40 -9.88 -3.33
N ILE A 15 -12.21 -9.12 -4.41
CA ILE A 15 -12.36 -7.67 -4.37
C ILE A 15 -13.87 -7.36 -4.22
N PRO A 16 -14.28 -6.53 -3.25
CA PRO A 16 -15.67 -6.10 -3.14
C PRO A 16 -16.14 -5.45 -4.46
N GLU A 17 -17.22 -5.96 -5.05
CA GLU A 17 -17.74 -5.54 -6.37
C GLU A 17 -18.14 -4.05 -6.41
N ASP A 18 -18.46 -3.49 -5.25
CA ASP A 18 -19.11 -2.18 -5.12
C ASP A 18 -18.13 -1.00 -5.04
N ALA A 19 -16.82 -1.22 -5.15
CA ALA A 19 -15.84 -0.16 -4.90
C ALA A 19 -14.53 -0.27 -5.69
N ASN A 20 -13.90 0.88 -5.90
CA ASN A 20 -12.56 0.97 -6.48
C ASN A 20 -11.54 0.27 -5.57
N VAL A 21 -10.72 -0.61 -6.16
CA VAL A 21 -9.60 -1.29 -5.49
C VAL A 21 -8.69 -0.28 -4.79
N ASP A 22 -8.45 0.88 -5.39
CA ASP A 22 -7.61 1.93 -4.81
C ASP A 22 -8.15 2.37 -3.45
N ASP A 23 -9.45 2.68 -3.37
CA ASP A 23 -10.10 3.12 -2.13
C ASP A 23 -10.02 2.03 -1.05
N ARG A 24 -10.14 0.77 -1.45
CA ARG A 24 -10.03 -0.39 -0.54
C ARG A 24 -8.62 -0.59 -0.02
N VAL A 25 -7.60 -0.42 -0.86
CA VAL A 25 -6.21 -0.42 -0.42
C VAL A 25 -5.96 0.70 0.58
N CYS A 26 -6.51 1.88 0.35
CA CYS A 26 -6.37 3.02 1.25
C CYS A 26 -7.04 2.80 2.60
N GLU A 27 -8.26 2.24 2.58
CA GLU A 27 -8.98 1.85 3.79
C GLU A 27 -8.19 0.81 4.60
N LEU A 28 -7.62 -0.22 3.95
CA LEU A 28 -6.77 -1.22 4.59
C LEU A 28 -5.50 -0.60 5.18
N ILE A 29 -4.84 0.28 4.42
CA ILE A 29 -3.66 1.01 4.85
C ILE A 29 -3.98 1.78 6.13
N GLU A 30 -5.08 2.55 6.20
CA GLU A 30 -5.47 3.25 7.44
C GLU A 30 -5.85 2.29 8.57
N ALA A 31 -6.52 1.18 8.29
CA ALA A 31 -6.86 0.16 9.28
C ALA A 31 -5.63 -0.47 9.96
N LEU A 32 -4.46 -0.49 9.31
CA LEU A 32 -3.21 -0.95 9.93
C LEU A 32 -2.72 -0.07 11.10
N ARG A 33 -3.25 1.16 11.23
CA ARG A 33 -2.95 2.04 12.37
C ARG A 33 -3.85 1.76 13.58
N SER A 34 -4.88 0.92 13.43
CA SER A 34 -5.88 0.66 14.46
C SER A 34 -5.26 0.04 15.72
N PRO A 35 -5.70 0.46 16.92
CA PRO A 35 -5.34 -0.22 18.17
C PRO A 35 -6.04 -1.59 18.30
N ASP A 36 -7.14 -1.83 17.57
CA ASP A 36 -7.86 -3.10 17.58
C ASP A 36 -7.08 -4.17 16.79
N PRO A 37 -6.58 -5.23 17.45
CA PRO A 37 -5.84 -6.30 16.78
C PRO A 37 -6.71 -7.08 15.79
N THR A 38 -8.02 -7.19 16.00
CA THR A 38 -8.91 -7.92 15.07
C THR A 38 -8.95 -7.21 13.72
N LEU A 39 -9.13 -5.88 13.75
CA LEU A 39 -9.13 -5.08 12.53
C LEU A 39 -7.72 -4.98 11.91
N ARG A 40 -6.68 -4.80 12.72
CA ARG A 40 -5.31 -4.59 12.22
C ARG A 40 -4.65 -5.86 11.71
N ASP A 41 -4.65 -6.91 12.53
CA ASP A 41 -3.86 -8.11 12.33
C ASP A 41 -4.64 -9.14 11.52
N ASP A 42 -5.81 -9.52 12.02
CA ASP A 42 -6.60 -10.61 11.45
C ASP A 42 -7.30 -10.21 10.14
N GLN A 43 -7.53 -8.91 9.95
CA GLN A 43 -8.22 -8.36 8.79
C GLN A 43 -7.30 -7.57 7.87
N ALA A 44 -6.91 -6.35 8.26
CA ALA A 44 -6.25 -5.42 7.35
C ALA A 44 -4.92 -5.95 6.79
N TYR A 45 -4.07 -6.47 7.67
CA TYR A 45 -2.80 -7.07 7.27
C TYR A 45 -3.01 -8.31 6.39
N VAL A 46 -3.89 -9.23 6.81
CA VAL A 46 -4.19 -10.46 6.06
C VAL A 46 -4.66 -10.16 4.65
N VAL A 47 -5.63 -9.24 4.49
CA VAL A 47 -6.19 -8.89 3.19
C VAL A 47 -5.14 -8.22 2.31
N LEU A 48 -4.50 -7.15 2.78
CA LEU A 48 -3.56 -6.37 1.97
C LEU A 48 -2.33 -7.20 1.56
N ALA A 49 -1.74 -7.95 2.50
CA ALA A 49 -0.58 -8.78 2.20
C ALA A 49 -0.90 -9.86 1.15
N ASN A 50 -2.09 -10.48 1.23
CA ASN A 50 -2.50 -11.46 0.24
C ASN A 50 -2.79 -10.83 -1.13
N TRP A 51 -3.46 -9.67 -1.20
CA TRP A 51 -3.68 -8.97 -2.46
C TRP A 51 -2.38 -8.59 -3.15
N ILE A 52 -1.39 -8.12 -2.39
CA ILE A 52 -0.03 -7.87 -2.89
C ILE A 52 0.60 -9.15 -3.44
N LEU A 53 0.64 -10.23 -2.64
CA LEU A 53 1.30 -11.46 -3.04
C LEU A 53 0.62 -12.15 -4.24
N ARG A 54 -0.69 -11.99 -4.38
CA ARG A 54 -1.49 -12.49 -5.52
C ARG A 54 -1.40 -11.60 -6.76
N GLY A 55 -0.80 -10.41 -6.64
CA GLY A 55 -0.66 -9.44 -7.74
C GLY A 55 -1.94 -8.66 -8.06
N VAL A 56 -2.92 -8.66 -7.17
CA VAL A 56 -4.20 -7.93 -7.34
C VAL A 56 -3.96 -6.42 -7.42
N VAL A 57 -2.91 -5.94 -6.76
CA VAL A 57 -2.58 -4.52 -6.60
C VAL A 57 -1.20 -4.18 -7.18
N ASP A 58 -0.74 -4.93 -8.18
CA ASP A 58 0.59 -4.73 -8.80
C ASP A 58 0.79 -3.29 -9.31
N ASP A 59 -0.26 -2.72 -9.92
CA ASP A 59 -0.24 -1.34 -10.42
C ASP A 59 -0.04 -0.28 -9.31
N MET A 60 -0.32 -0.64 -8.07
CA MET A 60 -0.24 0.22 -6.89
C MET A 60 1.02 -0.02 -6.03
N LEU A 61 1.90 -0.97 -6.38
CA LEU A 61 3.02 -1.34 -5.49
C LEU A 61 3.96 -0.18 -5.16
N VAL A 62 4.19 0.74 -6.10
CA VAL A 62 4.99 1.95 -5.86
C VAL A 62 4.33 2.83 -4.81
N ASP A 63 3.04 3.12 -4.95
CA ASP A 63 2.29 4.00 -4.04
C ASP A 63 2.15 3.37 -2.65
N ILE A 64 1.93 2.06 -2.59
CA ILE A 64 1.94 1.29 -1.33
C ILE A 64 3.32 1.39 -0.67
N GLY A 65 4.40 1.20 -1.44
CA GLY A 65 5.76 1.31 -0.95
C GLY A 65 6.07 2.69 -0.37
N GLU A 66 5.70 3.75 -1.08
CA GLU A 66 5.87 5.13 -0.61
C GLU A 66 5.13 5.36 0.71
N ARG A 67 3.83 5.02 0.79
CA ARG A 67 3.01 5.18 1.98
C ARG A 67 3.47 4.35 3.17
N MET A 68 3.93 3.12 2.96
CA MET A 68 4.45 2.30 4.06
C MET A 68 5.80 2.81 4.54
N SER A 69 6.66 3.29 3.65
CA SER A 69 7.97 3.83 4.04
C SER A 69 7.87 5.12 4.87
N SER A 70 6.88 5.98 4.59
CA SER A 70 6.67 7.20 5.39
C SER A 70 6.27 6.89 6.84
N ARG A 71 5.60 5.75 7.05
CA ARG A 71 5.11 5.33 8.37
C ARG A 71 6.19 4.89 9.34
N PHE A 72 7.46 4.80 8.93
CA PHE A 72 8.55 4.55 9.89
C PHE A 72 8.74 5.70 10.90
N ALA A 73 8.28 6.91 10.57
CA ALA A 73 8.30 8.07 11.45
C ALA A 73 6.92 8.38 12.07
N ASP A 74 5.93 7.51 11.90
CA ASP A 74 4.57 7.70 12.41
C ASP A 74 4.54 7.71 13.94
N ASP A 75 3.66 8.53 14.54
CA ASP A 75 3.52 8.65 15.99
C ASP A 75 2.93 7.38 16.59
N GLU A 76 2.02 6.71 15.88
CA GLU A 76 1.41 5.46 16.30
C GLU A 76 2.36 4.26 16.12
N ILE A 77 2.64 3.56 17.22
CA ILE A 77 3.53 2.38 17.23
C ILE A 77 3.04 1.29 16.27
N GLN A 78 1.72 1.13 16.14
CA GLN A 78 1.08 0.17 15.25
C GLN A 78 1.45 0.45 13.80
N ALA A 79 1.37 1.71 13.37
CA ALA A 79 1.72 2.14 12.02
C ALA A 79 3.18 1.81 11.70
N ARG A 80 4.10 2.11 12.62
CA ARG A 80 5.54 1.79 12.49
C ARG A 80 5.81 0.28 12.39
N THR A 81 5.04 -0.53 13.09
CA THR A 81 5.26 -1.99 13.19
C THR A 81 4.74 -2.74 11.96
N PHE A 82 3.62 -2.29 11.37
CA PHE A 82 2.99 -2.96 10.24
C PHE A 82 3.51 -2.51 8.88
N ALA A 83 4.01 -1.27 8.79
CA ALA A 83 4.71 -0.76 7.61
C ALA A 83 5.79 -1.72 7.04
N PRO A 84 6.76 -2.23 7.83
CA PRO A 84 7.79 -3.13 7.30
C PRO A 84 7.22 -4.47 6.85
N LEU A 85 6.14 -4.96 7.47
CA LEU A 85 5.52 -6.24 7.08
C LEU A 85 4.88 -6.16 5.69
N ILE A 86 4.18 -5.05 5.40
CA ILE A 86 3.62 -4.81 4.07
C ILE A 86 4.74 -4.58 3.04
N LEU A 87 5.80 -3.85 3.40
CA LEU A 87 6.96 -3.66 2.52
C LEU A 87 7.63 -5.00 2.16
N VAL A 88 7.74 -5.94 3.10
CA VAL A 88 8.25 -7.29 2.83
C VAL A 88 7.37 -8.01 1.80
N ALA A 89 6.04 -7.92 1.93
CA ALA A 89 5.14 -8.51 0.94
C ALA A 89 5.32 -7.89 -0.45
N ALA A 90 5.45 -6.55 -0.53
CA ALA A 90 5.65 -5.83 -1.78
C ALA A 90 6.99 -6.18 -2.45
N VAL A 91 8.10 -6.14 -1.70
CA VAL A 91 9.44 -6.52 -2.19
C VAL A 91 9.46 -7.97 -2.64
N ARG A 92 8.80 -8.87 -1.91
CA ARG A 92 8.71 -10.29 -2.29
C ARG A 92 7.94 -10.47 -3.59
N ARG A 93 6.80 -9.79 -3.76
CA ARG A 93 6.02 -9.82 -5.00
C ARG A 93 6.86 -9.34 -6.18
N ASP A 94 7.51 -8.19 -6.02
CA ASP A 94 8.37 -7.59 -7.04
C ASP A 94 9.53 -8.52 -7.42
N SER A 95 10.27 -9.02 -6.43
CA SER A 95 11.41 -9.93 -6.65
C SER A 95 11.05 -11.21 -7.39
N MET A 96 9.79 -11.67 -7.28
CA MET A 96 9.32 -12.88 -7.96
C MET A 96 8.91 -12.64 -9.41
N GLN A 97 8.56 -11.42 -9.78
CA GLN A 97 7.82 -11.14 -11.03
C GLN A 97 8.33 -9.93 -11.81
N ASP A 98 9.33 -9.22 -11.28
CA ASP A 98 9.96 -8.06 -11.91
C ASP A 98 8.94 -6.95 -12.23
N VAL A 99 8.01 -6.71 -11.30
CA VAL A 99 6.85 -5.83 -11.50
C VAL A 99 7.28 -4.38 -11.65
N LEU A 100 8.25 -3.94 -10.84
CA LEU A 100 8.69 -2.57 -10.76
C LEU A 100 9.66 -2.19 -11.88
N ASP A 101 10.57 -3.07 -12.32
CA ASP A 101 11.51 -2.75 -13.39
C ASP A 101 10.78 -2.44 -14.70
N ALA A 102 9.78 -3.26 -15.06
CA ALA A 102 8.91 -3.00 -16.21
C ALA A 102 8.14 -1.66 -16.14
N ARG A 103 7.93 -1.11 -14.94
CA ARG A 103 7.19 0.13 -14.70
C ARG A 103 8.09 1.35 -14.55
N LEU A 104 9.26 1.20 -13.92
CA LEU A 104 10.26 2.26 -13.79
C LEU A 104 10.87 2.63 -15.14
N ASP A 105 11.04 1.66 -16.04
CA ASP A 105 11.47 1.91 -17.42
C ASP A 105 10.44 2.73 -18.23
N ARG A 106 9.18 2.74 -17.78
CA ARG A 106 8.09 3.50 -18.41
C ARG A 106 7.95 4.93 -17.86
N ARG A 107 8.74 5.35 -16.86
CA ARG A 107 8.77 6.75 -16.41
C ARG A 107 9.57 7.62 -17.39
N PRO A 108 8.98 8.68 -17.96
CA PRO A 108 9.67 9.51 -18.95
C PRO A 108 10.78 10.42 -18.40
N ASP A 109 11.09 10.43 -17.08
CA ASP A 109 11.93 11.46 -16.46
C ASP A 109 13.23 10.99 -15.78
N ARG A 110 13.64 9.72 -15.89
CA ARG A 110 14.87 9.26 -15.22
C ARG A 110 16.13 9.66 -16.02
N THR A 111 16.47 10.94 -16.02
CA THR A 111 17.86 11.34 -16.30
C THR A 111 18.71 11.03 -15.06
N PRO A 112 19.89 10.39 -15.20
CA PRO A 112 20.80 10.18 -14.08
C PRO A 112 21.35 11.56 -13.63
N GLY A 113 20.71 12.17 -12.64
CA GLY A 113 21.18 13.41 -12.04
C GLY A 113 22.32 13.15 -11.04
N PRO A 114 23.37 13.99 -11.02
CA PRO A 114 24.41 13.87 -10.01
C PRO A 114 23.78 14.18 -8.65
N GLY A 115 24.10 13.36 -7.65
CA GLY A 115 23.42 13.40 -6.36
C GLY A 115 23.44 14.79 -5.73
N ASP A 116 22.27 15.27 -5.32
CA ASP A 116 22.13 16.26 -4.26
C ASP A 116 20.65 16.43 -3.84
N GLY A 117 20.43 16.55 -2.52
CA GLY A 117 19.24 17.19 -1.95
C GLY A 117 17.94 16.38 -1.88
N ARG A 118 17.90 15.32 -1.08
CA ARG A 118 16.64 14.65 -0.68
C ARG A 118 15.72 15.61 0.11
N SER A 119 14.42 15.42 -0.12
CA SER A 119 13.36 15.47 0.92
C SER A 119 12.55 16.77 1.07
N LEU A 120 11.60 17.00 0.16
CA LEU A 120 10.31 17.64 0.51
C LEU A 120 9.14 17.09 -0.35
N ALA A 121 9.38 16.71 -1.61
CA ALA A 121 8.33 16.18 -2.48
C ALA A 121 7.79 14.78 -2.09
N PHE A 122 8.55 14.01 -1.32
CA PHE A 122 8.18 12.65 -0.89
C PHE A 122 7.12 12.63 0.21
N GLN A 123 7.19 13.58 1.17
CA GLN A 123 6.26 13.68 2.29
C GLN A 123 4.84 14.04 1.82
N GLN A 124 4.74 14.95 0.85
CA GLN A 124 3.48 15.58 0.45
C GLN A 124 2.54 14.64 -0.35
N ARG A 125 3.08 13.59 -0.99
CA ARG A 125 2.27 12.52 -1.61
C ARG A 125 1.80 11.48 -0.59
N ALA A 126 2.63 11.17 0.42
CA ALA A 126 2.29 10.23 1.47
C ALA A 126 1.15 10.77 2.37
N ASP A 127 1.10 12.08 2.60
CA ASP A 127 0.05 12.76 3.37
C ASP A 127 -1.25 13.02 2.57
N SER A 128 -1.25 12.72 1.27
CA SER A 128 -2.46 12.87 0.47
C SER A 128 -3.43 11.72 0.79
N PRO A 129 -4.62 11.98 1.35
CA PRO A 129 -5.69 10.98 1.34
C PRO A 129 -5.90 10.58 -0.11
N CYS A 130 -6.18 9.31 -0.36
CA CYS A 130 -6.34 8.78 -1.71
C CYS A 130 -7.20 9.72 -2.54
N ALA A 131 -6.51 10.47 -3.39
CA ALA A 131 -7.07 11.67 -3.95
C ALA A 131 -8.07 11.21 -5.00
N VAL A 132 -9.34 11.53 -4.76
CA VAL A 132 -10.42 11.42 -5.74
C VAL A 132 -9.90 11.99 -7.05
N ARG A 133 -9.66 11.11 -8.03
CA ARG A 133 -9.43 11.55 -9.40
C ARG A 133 -10.77 12.12 -9.91
N PRO A 134 -10.82 13.35 -10.44
CA PRO A 134 -12.02 13.78 -11.14
C PRO A 134 -12.18 12.88 -12.38
N GLY A 135 -13.42 12.45 -12.61
CA GLY A 135 -13.80 11.58 -13.73
C GLY A 135 -13.62 12.20 -15.10
#